data_AF-A0A9X1JLN6-F1
#
_entry.id   AF-A0A9X1JLN6-F1
#
_cell.length_a   1.000
_cell.length_b   1.000
_cell.length_c   1.000
_cell.angle_alpha   90.00
_cell.angle_beta   90.00
_cell.angle_gamma   90.00
#
_symmetry.space_group_name_H-M   'P 1'
#
loop_
_entity.id
_entity.type
_entity.pdbx_description
1 polymer ?
#
loop_
_entity_poly.entity_id
_entity_poly.type
_entity_poly.pdbx_seq_one_letter_code
_entity_poly.pdbx_strand_id
1 'polypeptide(L)'
;MQVSNMLESAETVINHASLQKFAKITPQYPGLRAPLDSQTCAMWAAQLSPHLNDAFGYERADWAMQAWFSIVTARPDELIPMQCFPHVDGTDPDQLAMMLYLDTTEHGGTAFFRHRSTGYEELTEANFPHYRDALQADVAETGLPPARYVTDGAPHFERTYMTGGEFNQAVFYRGNILHSGMIENDLELPADPRTGRLTINAFFRRL
;
A
#
# COMPACT_ATOMS: atom_id res chain seq x y z
N MET A 1 -2.76 -2.18 -12.58
CA MET A 1 -2.04 -1.40 -13.61
C MET A 1 -0.67 -1.00 -13.07
N GLN A 2 0.38 -0.96 -13.91
CA GLN A 2 1.71 -0.46 -13.52
C GLN A 2 2.16 0.61 -14.52
N VAL A 3 2.78 1.68 -14.04
CA VAL A 3 3.29 2.80 -14.85
C VAL A 3 4.70 3.10 -14.42
N SER A 4 5.68 2.90 -15.31
CA SER A 4 7.08 3.27 -15.07
C SER A 4 7.33 4.71 -15.49
N ASN A 5 8.32 5.36 -14.87
CA ASN A 5 8.66 6.76 -15.11
C ASN A 5 7.48 7.71 -14.91
N MET A 6 6.73 7.52 -13.82
CA MET A 6 5.51 8.28 -13.53
C MET A 6 5.77 9.79 -13.40
N LEU A 7 6.91 10.16 -12.81
CA LEU A 7 7.32 11.55 -12.61
C LEU A 7 8.40 11.94 -13.61
N GLU A 8 8.29 13.17 -14.15
CA GLU A 8 9.35 13.77 -14.97
C GLU A 8 10.64 14.00 -14.16
N SER A 9 10.51 14.37 -12.88
CA SER A 9 11.64 14.61 -11.99
C SER A 9 11.38 14.05 -10.58
N ALA A 10 11.59 12.74 -10.42
CA ALA A 10 11.47 12.06 -9.12
C ALA A 10 12.41 12.66 -8.06
N GLU A 11 13.63 13.05 -8.43
CA GLU A 11 14.60 13.72 -7.55
C GLU A 11 14.08 15.03 -6.97
N THR A 12 13.35 15.82 -7.75
CA THR A 12 12.73 17.06 -7.26
C THR A 12 11.66 16.75 -6.22
N VAL A 13 10.88 15.69 -6.44
CA VAL A 13 9.83 15.24 -5.51
C VAL A 13 10.43 14.69 -4.21
N ILE A 14 11.52 13.93 -4.27
CA ILE A 14 12.27 13.45 -3.09
C ILE A 14 12.83 14.62 -2.29
N ASN A 15 13.43 15.60 -2.96
CA ASN A 15 13.91 16.82 -2.30
C ASN A 15 12.76 17.60 -1.66
N HIS A 16 11.60 17.69 -2.32
CA HIS A 16 10.42 18.30 -1.71
C HIS A 16 9.92 17.53 -0.49
N ALA A 17 9.92 16.19 -0.54
CA ALA A 17 9.57 15.33 0.59
C ALA A 17 10.48 15.61 1.78
N SER A 18 11.79 15.75 1.57
CA SER A 18 12.76 16.03 2.64
C SER A 18 12.54 17.34 3.41
N LEU A 19 11.74 18.25 2.85
CA LEU A 19 11.36 19.53 3.48
C LEU A 19 10.05 19.43 4.27
N GLN A 20 9.36 18.29 4.23
CA GLN A 20 8.09 18.08 4.90
C GLN A 20 8.25 17.63 6.35
N LYS A 21 7.20 17.84 7.15
CA LYS A 21 7.11 17.34 8.53
C LYS A 21 6.44 15.98 8.54
N PHE A 22 7.24 14.94 8.66
CA PHE A 22 6.78 13.56 8.81
C PHE A 22 6.33 13.27 10.23
N ALA A 23 5.21 12.57 10.37
CA ALA A 23 4.67 12.14 11.66
C ALA A 23 3.98 10.77 11.55
N LYS A 24 3.80 10.08 12.68
CA LYS A 24 2.90 8.93 12.77
C LYS A 24 1.46 9.45 12.69
N ILE A 25 0.77 9.19 11.57
CA ILE A 25 -0.61 9.68 11.34
C ILE A 25 -1.64 8.64 11.81
N THR A 26 -1.43 7.36 11.49
CA THR A 26 -2.34 6.27 11.84
C THR A 26 -1.57 5.01 12.24
N PRO A 27 -2.14 4.11 13.06
CA PRO A 27 -1.46 2.88 13.46
C PRO A 27 -1.34 1.85 12.33
N GLN A 28 -2.14 1.95 11.26
CA GLN A 28 -2.12 1.00 10.14
C GLN A 28 -0.80 1.08 9.36
N TYR A 29 -0.27 2.28 9.15
CA TYR A 29 0.97 2.46 8.40
C TYR A 29 2.18 2.32 9.34
N PRO A 30 3.13 1.40 9.07
CA PRO A 30 4.28 1.12 9.93
C PRO A 30 5.42 2.13 9.71
N GLY A 31 5.11 3.42 9.83
CA GLY A 31 6.08 4.47 9.57
C GLY A 31 5.58 5.89 9.72
N LEU A 32 6.27 6.81 9.07
CA LEU A 32 5.97 8.24 9.12
C LEU A 32 5.34 8.70 7.80
N ARG A 33 4.46 9.68 7.88
CA ARG A 33 3.80 10.27 6.72
C ARG A 33 3.76 11.79 6.78
N ALA A 34 3.77 12.40 5.61
CA ALA A 34 3.45 13.82 5.41
C ALA A 34 2.41 13.94 4.28
N PRO A 35 1.36 14.76 4.44
CA PRO A 35 0.34 14.91 3.40
C PRO A 35 0.93 15.50 2.12
N LEU A 36 0.47 15.01 0.97
CA LEU A 36 0.65 15.69 -0.30
C LEU A 36 -0.36 16.84 -0.37
N ASP A 37 0.03 17.97 -0.95
CA ASP A 37 -0.85 19.14 -0.99
C ASP A 37 -2.09 18.88 -1.89
N SER A 38 -3.19 19.54 -1.55
CA SER A 38 -4.48 19.30 -2.21
C SER A 38 -4.49 19.72 -3.68
N GLN A 39 -3.67 20.70 -4.07
CA GLN A 39 -3.59 21.17 -5.46
C GLN A 39 -2.92 20.13 -6.33
N THR A 40 -1.78 19.57 -5.88
CA THR A 40 -1.13 18.43 -6.52
C THR A 40 -2.08 17.24 -6.57
N CYS A 41 -2.83 16.98 -5.49
CA CYS A 41 -3.78 15.88 -5.47
C CYS A 41 -4.89 16.03 -6.54
N ALA A 42 -5.50 17.22 -6.64
CA ALA A 42 -6.54 17.49 -7.64
C ALA A 42 -5.99 17.41 -9.08
N MET A 43 -4.80 17.94 -9.31
CA MET A 43 -4.14 17.89 -10.62
C MET A 43 -3.86 16.46 -11.06
N TRP A 44 -3.27 15.64 -10.19
CA TRP A 44 -2.99 14.24 -10.50
C TRP A 44 -4.26 13.43 -10.69
N ALA A 45 -5.29 13.65 -9.87
CA ALA A 45 -6.57 12.97 -10.02
C ALA A 45 -7.20 13.26 -11.40
N ALA A 46 -7.20 14.51 -11.84
CA ALA A 46 -7.69 14.90 -13.17
C ALA A 46 -6.88 14.26 -14.31
N GLN A 47 -5.55 14.25 -14.19
CA GLN A 47 -4.66 13.66 -15.20
C GLN A 47 -4.78 12.13 -15.28
N LEU A 48 -4.94 11.46 -14.12
CA LEU A 48 -5.01 10.00 -14.03
C LEU A 48 -6.40 9.46 -14.37
N SER A 49 -7.47 10.25 -14.23
CA SER A 49 -8.86 9.80 -14.40
C SER A 49 -9.10 9.00 -15.70
N PRO A 50 -8.67 9.44 -16.91
CA PRO A 50 -8.87 8.65 -18.12
C PRO A 50 -8.19 7.28 -18.10
N HIS A 51 -6.98 7.22 -17.51
CA HIS A 51 -6.21 5.98 -17.41
C HIS A 51 -6.80 5.02 -16.37
N LEU A 52 -7.29 5.54 -15.25
CA LEU A 52 -8.00 4.75 -14.24
C LEU A 52 -9.31 4.21 -14.80
N ASN A 53 -10.03 5.01 -15.58
CA ASN A 53 -11.26 4.61 -16.23
C ASN A 53 -11.04 3.44 -17.20
N ASP A 54 -10.05 3.55 -18.09
CA ASP A 54 -9.69 2.48 -19.03
C ASP A 54 -9.22 1.21 -18.29
N ALA A 55 -8.29 1.35 -17.35
CA ALA A 55 -7.67 0.21 -16.68
C ALA A 55 -8.60 -0.55 -15.72
N PHE A 56 -9.60 0.12 -15.14
CA PHE A 56 -10.50 -0.47 -14.16
C PHE A 56 -11.96 -0.60 -14.64
N GLY A 57 -12.23 -0.28 -15.93
CA GLY A 57 -13.50 -0.54 -16.59
C GLY A 57 -14.62 0.44 -16.27
N TYR A 58 -14.29 1.72 -16.07
CA TYR A 58 -15.28 2.78 -15.88
C TYR A 58 -15.48 3.60 -17.16
N GLU A 59 -16.73 3.90 -17.53
CA GLU A 59 -17.01 4.62 -18.78
C GLU A 59 -16.55 6.09 -18.71
N ARG A 60 -16.99 6.82 -17.70
CA ARG A 60 -16.63 8.23 -17.42
C ARG A 60 -16.79 8.51 -15.93
N ALA A 61 -15.74 8.28 -15.16
CA ALA A 61 -15.69 8.71 -13.76
C ALA A 61 -14.67 9.82 -13.59
N ASP A 62 -15.04 10.82 -12.79
CA ASP A 62 -14.10 11.76 -12.21
C ASP A 62 -13.64 11.20 -10.86
N TRP A 63 -12.36 11.36 -10.57
CA TRP A 63 -11.76 10.83 -9.35
C TRP A 63 -11.32 11.96 -8.43
N ALA A 64 -11.53 11.77 -7.13
CA ALA A 64 -10.86 12.50 -6.08
C ALA A 64 -9.68 11.68 -5.56
N MET A 65 -8.53 12.33 -5.34
CA MET A 65 -7.34 11.69 -4.77
C MET A 65 -7.00 12.28 -3.40
N GLN A 66 -6.60 11.43 -2.47
CA GLN A 66 -5.87 11.80 -1.26
C GLN A 66 -4.54 11.06 -1.23
N ALA A 67 -3.45 11.76 -0.92
CA ALA A 67 -2.12 11.17 -0.98
C ALA A 67 -1.18 11.67 0.11
N TRP A 68 -0.16 10.86 0.41
CA TRP A 68 0.87 11.15 1.40
C TRP A 68 2.24 10.67 0.92
N PHE A 69 3.26 11.49 1.15
CA PHE A 69 4.62 10.97 1.30
C PHE A 69 4.64 10.02 2.49
N SER A 70 5.19 8.84 2.29
CA SER A 70 5.12 7.72 3.23
C SER A 70 6.48 7.07 3.31
N ILE A 71 7.04 6.96 4.51
CA ILE A 71 8.33 6.31 4.76
C ILE A 71 8.19 5.26 5.85
N VAL A 72 8.55 4.02 5.52
CA VAL A 72 8.54 2.90 6.46
C VAL A 72 9.71 3.08 7.43
N THR A 73 9.45 3.06 8.73
CA THR A 73 10.47 3.32 9.77
C THR A 73 10.33 2.42 11.00
N ALA A 74 9.20 1.72 11.16
CA ALA A 74 9.02 0.80 12.28
C ALA A 74 9.92 -0.42 12.09
N ARG A 75 10.70 -0.79 13.10
CA ARG A 75 11.45 -2.04 13.06
C ARG A 75 10.50 -3.23 13.21
N PRO A 76 10.88 -4.44 12.76
CA PRO A 76 10.05 -5.64 12.92
C PRO A 76 9.52 -5.85 14.35
N ASP A 77 10.37 -5.67 15.36
CA ASP A 77 10.01 -5.85 16.77
C ASP A 77 9.10 -4.75 17.36
N GLU A 78 8.86 -3.67 16.60
CA GLU A 78 7.93 -2.61 16.94
C GLU A 78 6.57 -2.77 16.24
N LEU A 79 6.43 -3.77 15.35
CA LEU A 79 5.20 -3.99 14.60
C LEU A 79 4.08 -4.47 15.53
N ILE A 80 2.90 -3.92 15.30
CA ILE A 80 1.67 -4.40 15.92
C ILE A 80 1.05 -5.52 15.06
N PRO A 81 0.20 -6.41 15.62
CA PRO A 81 -0.32 -7.57 14.90
C PRO A 81 -0.95 -7.25 13.54
N MET A 82 -1.70 -6.14 13.42
CA MET A 82 -2.34 -5.77 12.15
C MET A 82 -1.36 -5.42 11.02
N GLN A 83 -0.11 -5.08 11.35
CA GLN A 83 0.96 -4.78 10.38
C GLN A 83 1.71 -6.05 9.94
N CYS A 84 1.42 -7.19 10.57
CA CYS A 84 2.06 -8.49 10.31
C CYS A 84 1.20 -9.42 9.44
N PHE A 85 0.07 -8.92 8.91
CA PHE A 85 -0.84 -9.64 8.03
C PHE A 85 -1.04 -8.89 6.71
N PRO A 86 -1.34 -9.60 5.60
CA PRO A 86 -2.00 -8.98 4.45
C PRO A 86 -3.29 -8.26 4.88
N HIS A 87 -3.58 -7.12 4.27
CA HIS A 87 -4.72 -6.27 4.62
C HIS A 87 -5.44 -5.74 3.38
N VAL A 88 -6.58 -5.10 3.60
CA VAL A 88 -7.30 -4.28 2.63
C VAL A 88 -7.39 -2.86 3.17
N ASP A 89 -7.45 -1.87 2.28
CA ASP A 89 -7.62 -0.45 2.63
C ASP A 89 -9.08 -0.10 2.96
N GLY A 90 -10.01 -0.99 2.58
CA GLY A 90 -11.43 -0.87 2.76
C GLY A 90 -12.17 -1.99 2.03
N THR A 91 -13.48 -2.04 2.20
CA THR A 91 -14.35 -3.05 1.58
C THR A 91 -15.11 -2.52 0.35
N ASP A 92 -14.87 -1.26 -0.02
CA ASP A 92 -15.45 -0.64 -1.22
C ASP A 92 -14.67 -1.09 -2.46
N PRO A 93 -15.28 -1.87 -3.38
CA PRO A 93 -14.61 -2.35 -4.58
C PRO A 93 -14.24 -1.22 -5.55
N ASP A 94 -14.84 -0.04 -5.41
CA ASP A 94 -14.57 1.13 -6.26
C ASP A 94 -13.47 2.04 -5.71
N GLN A 95 -12.97 1.78 -4.50
CA GLN A 95 -11.80 2.49 -4.00
C GLN A 95 -10.53 1.92 -4.66
N LEU A 96 -9.75 2.79 -5.29
CA LEU A 96 -8.44 2.42 -5.85
C LEU A 96 -7.31 2.94 -4.94
N ALA A 97 -6.19 2.22 -4.96
CA ALA A 97 -4.97 2.59 -4.28
C ALA A 97 -3.82 2.71 -5.30
N MET A 98 -2.85 3.58 -5.00
CA MET A 98 -1.60 3.73 -5.74
C MET A 98 -0.43 3.72 -4.76
N MET A 99 0.59 2.93 -5.12
CA MET A 99 1.94 3.01 -4.56
C MET A 99 2.86 3.56 -5.63
N LEU A 100 3.46 4.73 -5.41
CA LEU A 100 4.54 5.27 -6.26
C LEU A 100 5.86 5.18 -5.50
N TYR A 101 6.79 4.39 -6.03
CA TYR A 101 8.08 4.10 -5.43
C TYR A 101 9.10 5.19 -5.77
N LEU A 102 9.74 5.78 -4.76
CA LEU A 102 10.70 6.88 -4.89
C LEU A 102 12.03 6.58 -4.19
N ASP A 103 12.27 5.32 -3.87
CA ASP A 103 13.50 4.86 -3.27
C ASP A 103 14.25 3.90 -4.18
N THR A 104 15.53 3.70 -3.89
CA THR A 104 16.42 2.75 -4.57
C THR A 104 16.97 1.71 -3.60
N THR A 105 16.24 1.47 -2.50
CA THR A 105 16.63 0.48 -1.48
C THR A 105 16.44 -0.94 -1.99
N GLU A 106 16.98 -1.93 -1.28
CA GLU A 106 16.76 -3.35 -1.56
C GLU A 106 15.41 -3.86 -1.03
N HIS A 107 14.57 -2.99 -0.46
CA HIS A 107 13.21 -3.38 -0.09
C HIS A 107 12.36 -3.61 -1.36
N GLY A 108 11.47 -4.59 -1.32
CA GLY A 108 10.60 -4.92 -2.45
C GLY A 108 9.38 -4.00 -2.61
N GLY A 109 8.51 -4.36 -3.55
CA GLY A 109 7.31 -3.61 -3.90
C GLY A 109 6.07 -4.02 -3.11
N THR A 110 4.99 -4.34 -3.82
CA THR A 110 3.69 -4.73 -3.24
C THR A 110 3.39 -6.17 -3.61
N ALA A 111 3.02 -6.99 -2.62
CA ALA A 111 2.50 -8.33 -2.84
C ALA A 111 0.99 -8.38 -2.61
N PHE A 112 0.35 -9.30 -3.31
CA PHE A 112 -1.08 -9.60 -3.23
C PHE A 112 -1.27 -11.04 -2.78
N PHE A 113 -2.35 -11.28 -2.06
CA PHE A 113 -2.53 -12.51 -1.31
C PHE A 113 -3.94 -13.08 -1.46
N ARG A 114 -4.03 -14.39 -1.24
CA ARG A 114 -5.28 -15.11 -1.00
C ARG A 114 -5.28 -15.65 0.42
N HIS A 115 -6.37 -15.44 1.15
CA HIS A 115 -6.58 -16.10 2.43
C HIS A 115 -6.93 -17.57 2.19
N ARG A 116 -6.18 -18.50 2.80
CA ARG A 116 -6.28 -19.94 2.49
C ARG A 116 -7.62 -20.53 2.91
N SER A 117 -8.09 -20.22 4.12
CA SER A 117 -9.27 -20.86 4.70
C SER A 117 -10.57 -20.44 4.00
N THR A 118 -10.64 -19.21 3.49
CA THR A 118 -11.83 -18.71 2.78
C THR A 118 -11.69 -18.69 1.26
N GLY A 119 -10.46 -18.78 0.75
CA GLY A 119 -10.16 -18.61 -0.68
C GLY A 119 -10.30 -17.17 -1.19
N TYR A 120 -10.50 -16.18 -0.32
CA TYR A 120 -10.71 -14.80 -0.73
C TYR A 120 -9.40 -14.09 -1.05
N GLU A 121 -9.38 -13.36 -2.16
CA GLU A 121 -8.34 -12.38 -2.52
C GLU A 121 -8.83 -10.95 -2.33
N GLU A 122 -10.15 -10.74 -2.36
CA GLU A 122 -10.77 -9.43 -2.19
C GLU A 122 -11.85 -9.50 -1.11
N LEU A 123 -12.01 -8.41 -0.39
CA LEU A 123 -12.98 -8.27 0.68
C LEU A 123 -14.01 -7.20 0.33
N THR A 124 -15.28 -7.53 0.51
CA THR A 124 -16.42 -6.63 0.35
C THR A 124 -17.18 -6.58 1.67
N GLU A 125 -18.11 -5.63 1.82
CA GLU A 125 -18.95 -5.57 3.02
C GLU A 125 -19.69 -6.89 3.29
N ALA A 126 -20.06 -7.60 2.22
CA ALA A 126 -20.80 -8.86 2.30
C ALA A 126 -19.95 -10.04 2.81
N ASN A 127 -18.68 -10.14 2.39
CA ASN A 127 -17.83 -11.29 2.72
C ASN A 127 -16.85 -11.04 3.89
N PHE A 128 -16.63 -9.78 4.27
CA PHE A 128 -15.70 -9.39 5.33
C PHE A 128 -16.01 -10.05 6.69
N PRO A 129 -17.27 -10.16 7.14
CA PRO A 129 -17.57 -10.85 8.40
C PRO A 129 -17.11 -12.31 8.40
N HIS A 130 -17.32 -13.04 7.30
CA HIS A 130 -16.88 -14.42 7.17
C HIS A 130 -15.36 -14.53 7.16
N TYR A 131 -14.67 -13.65 6.44
CA TYR A 131 -13.20 -13.57 6.47
C TYR A 131 -12.66 -13.34 7.88
N ARG A 132 -13.21 -12.35 8.59
CA ARG A 132 -12.77 -12.01 9.95
C ARG A 132 -12.93 -13.21 10.89
N ASP A 133 -14.08 -13.86 10.86
CA ASP A 133 -14.36 -14.99 11.75
C ASP A 133 -13.46 -16.19 11.43
N ALA A 134 -13.18 -16.44 10.14
CA ALA A 134 -12.25 -17.48 9.72
C ALA A 134 -10.80 -17.17 10.14
N LEU A 135 -10.30 -15.95 9.89
CA LEU A 135 -8.95 -15.55 10.31
C LEU A 135 -8.79 -15.63 11.83
N GLN A 136 -9.84 -15.25 12.59
CA GLN A 136 -9.83 -15.39 14.04
C GLN A 136 -9.73 -16.85 14.48
N ALA A 137 -10.45 -17.77 13.81
CA ALA A 137 -10.37 -19.20 14.09
C ALA A 137 -8.97 -19.75 13.78
N ASP A 138 -8.40 -19.36 12.63
CA ASP A 138 -7.07 -19.81 12.24
C ASP A 138 -5.99 -19.33 13.23
N VAL A 139 -6.04 -18.06 13.65
CA VAL A 139 -5.13 -17.48 14.64
C VAL A 139 -5.33 -18.11 16.02
N ALA A 140 -6.54 -18.54 16.38
CA ALA A 140 -6.77 -19.24 17.64
C ALA A 140 -6.09 -20.61 17.67
N GLU A 141 -5.90 -21.24 16.51
CA GLU A 141 -5.20 -22.53 16.38
C GLU A 141 -3.68 -22.36 16.34
N THR A 142 -3.17 -21.40 15.55
CA THR A 142 -1.72 -21.27 15.29
C THR A 142 -1.01 -20.21 16.13
N GLY A 143 -1.77 -19.32 16.79
CA GLY A 143 -1.28 -18.09 17.39
C GLY A 143 -1.13 -16.95 16.38
N LEU A 144 -0.83 -15.75 16.89
CA LEU A 144 -0.52 -14.59 16.06
C LEU A 144 0.81 -14.77 15.31
N PRO A 145 0.96 -14.19 14.10
CA PRO A 145 2.24 -14.16 13.42
C PRO A 145 3.28 -13.41 14.27
N PRO A 146 4.58 -13.73 14.10
CA PRO A 146 5.64 -12.98 14.74
C PRO A 146 5.60 -11.51 14.30
N ALA A 147 6.10 -10.61 15.15
CA ALA A 147 6.27 -9.19 14.81
C ALA A 147 7.33 -9.03 13.71
N ARG A 148 6.89 -9.16 12.46
CA ARG A 148 7.68 -9.13 11.23
C ARG A 148 6.81 -8.67 10.06
N TYR A 149 7.43 -8.01 9.08
CA TYR A 149 6.79 -7.70 7.81
C TYR A 149 6.43 -8.99 7.07
N VAL A 150 5.28 -8.96 6.39
CA VAL A 150 4.75 -10.09 5.61
C VAL A 150 5.75 -10.52 4.54
N THR A 151 6.00 -11.83 4.46
CA THR A 151 6.86 -12.45 3.43
C THR A 151 6.03 -13.19 2.39
N ASP A 152 5.78 -14.49 2.58
CA ASP A 152 4.99 -15.35 1.68
C ASP A 152 3.50 -15.45 2.10
N GLY A 153 3.16 -14.90 3.27
CA GLY A 153 1.83 -14.92 3.86
C GLY A 153 1.53 -16.15 4.72
N ALA A 154 2.46 -17.10 4.85
CA ALA A 154 2.23 -18.32 5.61
C ALA A 154 2.01 -18.03 7.11
N PRO A 155 1.22 -18.88 7.81
CA PRO A 155 0.51 -20.05 7.28
C PRO A 155 -0.86 -19.72 6.65
N HIS A 156 -1.45 -18.56 6.95
CA HIS A 156 -2.87 -18.28 6.66
C HIS A 156 -3.14 -17.75 5.26
N PHE A 157 -2.11 -17.22 4.60
CA PHE A 157 -2.21 -16.63 3.27
C PHE A 157 -1.24 -17.31 2.31
N GLU A 158 -1.50 -17.11 1.04
CA GLU A 158 -0.55 -17.37 -0.03
C GLU A 158 -0.39 -16.15 -0.89
N ARG A 159 0.86 -15.83 -1.22
CA ARG A 159 1.16 -14.77 -2.18
C ARG A 159 0.75 -15.21 -3.59
N THR A 160 -0.18 -14.49 -4.19
CA THR A 160 -0.71 -14.74 -5.54
C THR A 160 0.03 -13.95 -6.61
N TYR A 161 0.52 -12.76 -6.26
CA TYR A 161 1.27 -11.88 -7.15
C TYR A 161 2.20 -10.95 -6.38
N MET A 162 3.21 -10.40 -7.04
CA MET A 162 4.14 -9.41 -6.48
C MET A 162 4.66 -8.48 -7.57
N THR A 163 4.82 -7.20 -7.24
CA THR A 163 5.57 -6.22 -8.03
C THR A 163 6.91 -5.90 -7.36
N GLY A 164 7.93 -5.60 -8.17
CA GLY A 164 9.29 -5.28 -7.69
C GLY A 164 9.38 -3.95 -6.94
N GLY A 165 8.54 -2.96 -7.29
CA GLY A 165 8.57 -1.63 -6.67
C GLY A 165 9.72 -0.76 -7.19
N GLU A 166 9.94 -0.78 -8.51
CA GLU A 166 11.08 -0.09 -9.13
C GLU A 166 11.03 1.43 -8.93
N PHE A 167 12.19 2.09 -8.91
CA PHE A 167 12.27 3.54 -8.77
C PHE A 167 11.42 4.27 -9.84
N ASN A 168 10.62 5.24 -9.40
CA ASN A 168 9.69 6.01 -10.22
C ASN A 168 8.61 5.16 -10.92
N GLN A 169 8.28 3.99 -10.35
CA GLN A 169 7.17 3.16 -10.78
C GLN A 169 5.94 3.38 -9.89
N ALA A 170 4.78 3.55 -10.51
CA ALA A 170 3.48 3.54 -9.85
C ALA A 170 2.77 2.19 -10.07
N VAL A 171 2.21 1.62 -9.00
CA VAL A 171 1.37 0.42 -9.02
C VAL A 171 -0.02 0.79 -8.54
N PHE A 172 -1.03 0.50 -9.36
CA PHE A 172 -2.43 0.78 -9.08
C PHE A 172 -3.21 -0.52 -8.94
N TYR A 173 -4.05 -0.61 -7.91
CA TYR A 173 -4.88 -1.77 -7.60
C TYR A 173 -6.16 -1.34 -6.88
N ARG A 174 -7.15 -2.24 -6.78
CA ARG A 174 -8.35 -1.99 -5.96
C ARG A 174 -7.98 -2.15 -4.48
N GLY A 175 -8.33 -1.17 -3.65
CA GLY A 175 -7.97 -1.16 -2.23
C GLY A 175 -8.61 -2.30 -1.43
N ASN A 176 -9.61 -2.97 -2.01
CA ASN A 176 -10.30 -4.10 -1.40
C ASN A 176 -9.61 -5.45 -1.65
N ILE A 177 -8.48 -5.49 -2.34
CA ILE A 177 -7.68 -6.70 -2.56
C ILE A 177 -6.69 -6.87 -1.40
N LEU A 178 -6.55 -8.09 -0.87
CA LEU A 178 -5.58 -8.45 0.16
C LEU A 178 -4.15 -8.23 -0.35
N HIS A 179 -3.43 -7.33 0.30
CA HIS A 179 -2.09 -6.92 -0.10
C HIS A 179 -1.20 -6.58 1.10
N SER A 180 0.10 -6.46 0.85
CA SER A 180 1.07 -5.94 1.81
C SER A 180 2.27 -5.31 1.09
N GLY A 181 2.93 -4.37 1.76
CA GLY A 181 4.26 -3.92 1.35
C GLY A 181 5.28 -5.02 1.63
N MET A 182 6.20 -5.22 0.69
CA MET A 182 7.27 -6.20 0.80
C MET A 182 8.52 -5.52 1.33
N ILE A 183 8.68 -5.57 2.65
CA ILE A 183 9.80 -4.95 3.36
C ILE A 183 10.71 -6.05 3.90
N GLU A 184 11.97 -6.01 3.49
CA GLU A 184 13.00 -6.90 4.02
C GLU A 184 13.20 -6.66 5.52
N ASN A 185 13.00 -7.72 6.31
CA ASN A 185 12.96 -7.65 7.77
C ASN A 185 14.34 -7.37 8.40
N ASP A 186 15.42 -7.66 7.68
CA ASP A 186 16.79 -7.58 8.22
C ASP A 186 17.55 -6.34 7.71
N LEU A 187 16.91 -5.52 6.86
CA LEU A 187 17.47 -4.28 6.34
C LEU A 187 17.09 -3.09 7.23
N GLU A 188 17.95 -2.07 7.23
CA GLU A 188 17.68 -0.82 7.95
C GLU A 188 16.51 -0.05 7.34
N LEU A 189 15.78 0.69 8.18
CA LEU A 189 14.66 1.55 7.78
C LEU A 189 14.93 3.02 8.14
N PRO A 190 15.83 3.71 7.42
CA PRO A 190 16.13 5.11 7.68
C PRO A 190 14.89 5.99 7.54
N ALA A 191 14.79 7.03 8.38
CA ALA A 191 13.69 8.00 8.32
C ALA A 191 13.95 9.18 7.36
N ASP A 192 15.10 9.22 6.67
CA ASP A 192 15.40 10.24 5.66
C ASP A 192 14.75 9.87 4.32
N PRO A 193 13.87 10.72 3.75
CA PRO A 193 13.26 10.50 2.43
C PRO A 193 14.25 10.25 1.29
N ARG A 194 15.53 10.65 1.41
CA ARG A 194 16.57 10.42 0.39
C ARG A 194 17.18 9.02 0.42
N THR A 195 17.11 8.33 1.55
CA THR A 195 17.82 7.05 1.75
C THR A 195 16.92 5.94 2.26
N GLY A 196 15.77 6.26 2.85
CA GLY A 196 14.80 5.28 3.31
C GLY A 196 13.80 4.89 2.21
N ARG A 197 12.95 3.92 2.53
CA ARG A 197 11.91 3.40 1.64
C ARG A 197 10.76 4.39 1.47
N LEU A 198 11.00 5.46 0.70
CA LEU A 198 10.05 6.52 0.41
C LEU A 198 9.09 6.10 -0.71
N THR A 199 7.79 6.22 -0.41
CA THR A 199 6.71 6.07 -1.40
C THR A 199 5.74 7.24 -1.33
N ILE A 200 4.99 7.46 -2.41
CA ILE A 200 3.72 8.20 -2.35
C ILE A 200 2.59 7.16 -2.34
N ASN A 201 1.81 7.17 -1.26
CA ASN A 201 0.63 6.33 -1.12
C ASN A 201 -0.60 7.20 -1.42
N ALA A 202 -1.41 6.82 -2.40
CA ALA A 202 -2.61 7.56 -2.75
C ALA A 202 -3.84 6.66 -2.81
N PHE A 203 -4.99 7.26 -2.49
CA PHE A 203 -6.30 6.62 -2.60
C PHE A 203 -7.20 7.45 -3.49
N PHE A 204 -7.94 6.77 -4.35
CA PHE A 204 -8.87 7.38 -5.29
C PHE A 204 -10.28 6.90 -4.99
N ARG A 205 -11.22 7.85 -5.01
CA ARG A 205 -12.66 7.58 -4.95
C ARG A 205 -13.36 8.33 -6.07
N ARG A 206 -14.39 7.73 -6.65
CA ARG A 206 -15.21 8.37 -7.67
C ARG A 206 -16.02 9.52 -7.04
N LEU A 207 -16.15 10.61 -7.78
CA LEU A 207 -16.99 11.77 -7.43
C LEU A 207 -18.46 11.52 -7.77
#